data_AF-A0A2G5S9E9-F1
#
_entry.id   AF-A0A2G5S9E9-F1
#
_cell.length_a   1.000
_cell.length_b   1.000
_cell.length_c   1.000
_cell.angle_alpha   90.00
_cell.angle_beta   90.00
_cell.angle_gamma   90.00
#
_symmetry.space_group_name_H-M   'P 1'
#
loop_
_entity.id
_entity.type
_entity.pdbx_description
1 polymer ?
#
loop_
_entity_poly.entity_id
_entity_poly.type
_entity_poly.pdbx_seq_one_letter_code
_entity_poly.pdbx_strand_id
1 'polypeptide(L)'
;MAKRTKKPKAKQPPARVRRPRTRDVKDEARESRKSSNAARTSKARSEETDDKYHCRTSFNRDRTSRARSEETEEQYHHRKSSDRARKSRARSEETDEKRDRRKSADAERASKARSKESGAETLRRRVQDKEHKAVTRAAESAEVSKYRKEADRKRHYSHVTEDRGIARKDVRVEENYLGTMSEQCSSCGALHFKGKQPQSKQFNTCCRHGLIQLPLFYNFPKELRDLFTSSISESVEFLKNIRTYNNSLAMGSIVAHVVTPKGGGPYTYRLHGQVFHVTGALHPDPGQEHLCAQLFIIDTEEAAAELANRKVKVSCSKDLYKKLINLLHMYNPFVNSYKMMREKEEEEEILATAENRDVREVKMVFRSNKSLNPNRYQLPTAEEIAVVFVGDEDENPGKRAITVYQRSTGTFQYLLDTDKETDPLCYPLSSWMENMDGTSISKDKMVMEE
;
A
#
# COMPACT_ATOMS: atom_id res chain seq x y z
N MET A 1 -104.19 12.60 -17.38
CA MET A 1 -103.14 12.33 -16.37
C MET A 1 -102.61 13.65 -15.80
N ALA A 2 -102.26 13.61 -14.51
CA ALA A 2 -102.13 14.71 -13.54
C ALA A 2 -101.26 15.94 -13.91
N LYS A 3 -101.79 17.14 -13.61
CA LYS A 3 -101.02 18.36 -13.34
C LYS A 3 -100.67 18.40 -11.85
N ARG A 4 -99.38 18.47 -11.51
CA ARG A 4 -98.87 18.61 -10.12
C ARG A 4 -98.60 20.08 -9.81
N THR A 5 -99.35 20.64 -8.87
CA THR A 5 -99.19 22.00 -8.32
C THR A 5 -98.19 22.01 -7.15
N LYS A 6 -97.27 22.99 -7.15
CA LYS A 6 -96.30 23.27 -6.07
C LYS A 6 -96.99 23.92 -4.86
N LYS A 7 -96.70 23.44 -3.64
CA LYS A 7 -97.06 24.11 -2.36
C LYS A 7 -95.88 24.96 -1.82
N PRO A 8 -96.12 26.07 -1.09
CA PRO A 8 -95.10 27.05 -0.69
C PRO A 8 -94.36 26.68 0.61
N LYS A 9 -93.12 27.17 0.76
CA LYS A 9 -92.26 27.02 1.95
C LYS A 9 -92.72 27.92 3.10
N ALA A 10 -92.82 27.36 4.31
CA ALA A 10 -93.07 28.09 5.56
C ALA A 10 -91.78 28.70 6.14
N LYS A 11 -91.89 29.89 6.75
CA LYS A 11 -90.82 30.64 7.45
C LYS A 11 -90.51 30.00 8.83
N GLN A 12 -89.23 29.92 9.19
CA GLN A 12 -88.75 29.53 10.54
C GLN A 12 -88.57 30.76 11.47
N PRO A 13 -88.77 30.64 12.79
CA PRO A 13 -88.61 31.73 13.77
C PRO A 13 -87.14 31.93 14.24
N PRO A 14 -86.79 33.05 14.88
CA PRO A 14 -85.39 33.41 15.14
C PRO A 14 -84.76 32.62 16.30
N ALA A 15 -83.47 32.33 16.15
CA ALA A 15 -82.67 31.52 17.08
C ALA A 15 -82.35 32.25 18.40
N ARG A 16 -82.48 31.50 19.50
CA ARG A 16 -82.21 31.91 20.88
C ARG A 16 -80.69 32.05 21.13
N VAL A 17 -80.22 33.24 21.52
CA VAL A 17 -78.82 33.49 21.89
C VAL A 17 -78.45 32.67 23.13
N ARG A 18 -77.50 31.73 22.99
CA ARG A 18 -76.94 30.95 24.10
C ARG A 18 -75.87 31.78 24.83
N ARG A 19 -76.00 31.96 26.15
CA ARG A 19 -74.93 32.53 27.00
C ARG A 19 -73.72 31.56 27.06
N PRO A 20 -72.46 32.05 27.12
CA PRO A 20 -71.27 31.20 27.17
C PRO A 20 -71.24 30.31 28.42
N ARG A 21 -70.64 29.13 28.27
CA ARG A 21 -70.47 28.13 29.32
C ARG A 21 -69.44 28.61 30.35
N THR A 22 -69.69 28.35 31.62
CA THR A 22 -68.90 28.78 32.80
C THR A 22 -67.42 28.32 32.83
N ARG A 23 -67.00 27.41 31.94
CA ARG A 23 -65.59 26.97 31.79
C ARG A 23 -64.76 27.97 30.99
N ASP A 24 -65.29 28.49 29.88
CA ASP A 24 -64.57 29.42 29.00
C ASP A 24 -64.30 30.76 29.72
N VAL A 25 -65.27 31.22 30.51
CA VAL A 25 -65.14 32.40 31.38
C VAL A 25 -64.05 32.21 32.46
N LYS A 26 -63.85 30.97 32.94
CA LYS A 26 -62.79 30.65 33.92
C LYS A 26 -61.40 30.61 33.27
N ASP A 27 -61.30 30.17 32.02
CA ASP A 27 -60.04 30.13 31.27
C ASP A 27 -59.62 31.52 30.79
N GLU A 28 -60.56 32.37 30.32
CA GLU A 28 -60.29 33.78 30.03
C GLU A 28 -59.88 34.56 31.29
N ALA A 29 -60.60 34.38 32.40
CA ALA A 29 -60.23 34.98 33.69
C ALA A 29 -58.90 34.45 34.23
N ARG A 30 -58.52 33.20 33.90
CA ARG A 30 -57.21 32.64 34.23
C ARG A 30 -56.11 33.25 33.37
N GLU A 31 -56.35 33.44 32.07
CA GLU A 31 -55.38 34.01 31.15
C GLU A 31 -55.15 35.50 31.41
N SER A 32 -56.22 36.24 31.71
CA SER A 32 -56.14 37.64 32.16
C SER A 32 -55.36 37.79 33.48
N ARG A 33 -55.52 36.85 34.44
CA ARG A 33 -54.69 36.81 35.66
C ARG A 33 -53.22 36.53 35.36
N LYS A 34 -52.92 35.60 34.44
CA LYS A 34 -51.54 35.32 34.04
C LYS A 34 -50.90 36.53 33.35
N SER A 35 -51.61 37.20 32.44
CA SER A 35 -51.09 38.38 31.74
C SER A 35 -50.82 39.53 32.71
N SER A 36 -51.74 39.79 33.64
CA SER A 36 -51.57 40.79 34.69
C SER A 36 -50.38 40.48 35.61
N ASN A 37 -50.21 39.21 36.00
CA ASN A 37 -49.05 38.80 36.80
C ASN A 37 -47.72 38.90 36.02
N ALA A 38 -47.73 38.56 34.72
CA ALA A 38 -46.58 38.72 33.85
C ALA A 38 -46.19 40.20 33.69
N ALA A 39 -47.16 41.09 33.50
CA ALA A 39 -46.94 42.54 33.42
C ALA A 39 -46.35 43.10 34.73
N ARG A 40 -46.93 42.73 35.88
CA ARG A 40 -46.39 43.12 37.20
C ARG A 40 -44.96 42.62 37.39
N THR A 41 -44.68 41.38 37.00
CA THR A 41 -43.34 40.78 37.10
C THR A 41 -42.35 41.47 36.16
N SER A 42 -42.77 41.84 34.95
CA SER A 42 -41.94 42.59 34.00
C SER A 42 -41.58 43.96 34.53
N LYS A 43 -42.55 44.70 35.09
CA LYS A 43 -42.34 46.01 35.70
C LYS A 43 -41.37 45.93 36.89
N ALA A 44 -41.58 44.95 37.78
CA ALA A 44 -40.68 44.72 38.90
C ALA A 44 -39.25 44.36 38.47
N ARG A 45 -39.07 43.70 37.31
CA ARG A 45 -37.75 43.38 36.75
C ARG A 45 -37.08 44.57 36.07
N SER A 46 -37.83 45.49 35.47
CA SER A 46 -37.27 46.71 34.86
C SER A 46 -36.83 47.74 35.89
N GLU A 47 -37.41 47.69 37.09
CA GLU A 47 -37.11 48.59 38.22
C GLU A 47 -36.13 47.94 39.23
N GLU A 48 -35.57 46.77 38.91
CA GLU A 48 -34.66 46.02 39.80
C GLU A 48 -33.26 46.67 39.84
N THR A 49 -32.65 46.74 41.01
CA THR A 49 -31.25 47.16 41.16
C THR A 49 -30.29 46.02 40.82
N ASP A 50 -29.04 46.33 40.45
CA ASP A 50 -28.02 45.32 40.10
C ASP A 50 -27.83 44.26 41.20
N ASP A 51 -27.79 44.68 42.47
CA ASP A 51 -27.68 43.74 43.60
C ASP A 51 -28.85 42.77 43.70
N LYS A 52 -30.08 43.27 43.49
CA LYS A 52 -31.29 42.43 43.49
C LYS A 52 -31.28 41.49 42.30
N TYR A 53 -30.87 41.96 41.12
CA TYR A 53 -30.69 41.13 39.93
C TYR A 53 -29.67 40.01 40.17
N HIS A 54 -28.50 40.32 40.73
CA HIS A 54 -27.46 39.34 41.03
C HIS A 54 -27.91 38.31 42.07
N CYS A 55 -28.57 38.75 43.14
CA CYS A 55 -29.13 37.86 44.15
C CYS A 55 -30.19 36.91 43.55
N ARG A 56 -31.15 37.45 42.79
CA ARG A 56 -32.20 36.65 42.13
C ARG A 56 -31.63 35.67 41.11
N THR A 57 -30.65 36.07 40.30
CA THR A 57 -30.01 35.19 39.32
C THR A 57 -29.17 34.11 39.97
N SER A 58 -28.46 34.41 41.06
CA SER A 58 -27.74 33.41 41.87
C SER A 58 -28.71 32.39 42.47
N PHE A 59 -29.78 32.86 43.11
CA PHE A 59 -30.80 31.97 43.69
C PHE A 59 -31.42 31.03 42.64
N ASN A 60 -31.72 31.55 41.45
CA ASN A 60 -32.25 30.73 40.34
C ASN A 60 -31.23 29.69 39.84
N ARG A 61 -29.94 30.06 39.78
CA ARG A 61 -28.86 29.13 39.43
C ARG A 61 -28.77 28.00 40.45
N ASP A 62 -28.81 28.33 41.75
CA ASP A 62 -28.71 27.34 42.82
C ASP A 62 -29.92 26.40 42.84
N ARG A 63 -31.13 26.95 42.70
CA ARG A 63 -32.35 26.16 42.55
C ARG A 63 -32.28 25.20 41.37
N THR A 64 -31.77 25.67 40.22
CA THR A 64 -31.62 24.84 39.02
C THR A 64 -30.56 23.77 39.21
N SER A 65 -29.47 24.08 39.93
CA SER A 65 -28.40 23.13 40.25
C SER A 65 -28.92 22.00 41.13
N ARG A 66 -29.66 22.34 42.20
CA ARG A 66 -30.30 21.36 43.10
C ARG A 66 -31.30 20.48 42.37
N ALA A 67 -32.19 21.08 41.57
CA ALA A 67 -33.14 20.31 40.77
C ALA A 67 -32.43 19.33 39.82
N ARG A 68 -31.28 19.70 39.24
CA ARG A 68 -30.49 18.81 38.35
C ARG A 68 -29.72 17.73 39.10
N SER A 69 -29.28 17.96 40.34
CA SER A 69 -28.62 16.92 41.15
C SER A 69 -29.60 15.87 41.66
N GLU A 70 -30.88 16.20 41.72
CA GLU A 70 -31.98 15.33 42.15
C GLU A 70 -32.70 14.66 40.97
N GLU A 71 -32.27 14.89 39.72
CA GLU A 71 -32.87 14.28 38.53
C GLU A 71 -32.64 12.76 38.51
N THR A 72 -33.67 12.00 38.14
CA THR A 72 -33.51 10.60 37.77
C THR A 72 -32.83 10.47 36.40
N GLU A 73 -32.26 9.30 36.09
CA GLU A 73 -31.63 9.07 34.78
C GLU A 73 -32.60 9.29 33.60
N GLU A 74 -33.86 8.87 33.75
CA GLU A 74 -34.88 9.12 32.72
C GLU A 74 -35.16 10.62 32.52
N GLN A 75 -35.26 11.38 33.62
CA GLN A 75 -35.44 12.83 33.57
C GLN A 75 -34.22 13.53 32.96
N TYR A 76 -33.01 13.09 33.29
CA TYR A 76 -31.76 13.56 32.71
C TYR A 76 -31.74 13.33 31.18
N HIS A 77 -32.03 12.10 30.74
CA HIS A 77 -32.06 11.75 29.32
C HIS A 77 -33.15 12.51 28.56
N HIS A 78 -34.36 12.63 29.13
CA HIS A 78 -35.45 13.41 28.53
C HIS A 78 -35.08 14.89 28.39
N ARG A 79 -34.49 15.50 29.43
CA ARG A 79 -34.01 16.89 29.38
C ARG A 79 -32.91 17.07 28.33
N LYS A 80 -31.91 16.19 28.29
CA LYS A 80 -30.84 16.22 27.28
C LYS A 80 -31.38 16.04 25.86
N SER A 81 -32.35 15.16 25.66
CA SER A 81 -33.02 14.96 24.37
C SER A 81 -33.80 16.22 23.95
N SER A 82 -34.58 16.79 24.87
CA SER A 82 -35.30 18.05 24.65
C SER A 82 -34.37 19.23 24.34
N ASP A 83 -33.24 19.34 25.06
CA ASP A 83 -32.21 20.34 24.81
C ASP A 83 -31.56 20.16 23.43
N ARG A 84 -31.29 18.92 23.01
CA ARG A 84 -30.79 18.59 21.66
C ARG A 84 -31.79 19.00 20.59
N ALA A 85 -33.08 18.65 20.76
CA ALA A 85 -34.14 19.00 19.83
C ALA A 85 -34.32 20.53 19.71
N ARG A 86 -34.36 21.25 20.83
CA ARG A 86 -34.43 22.72 20.85
C ARG A 86 -33.24 23.36 20.13
N LYS A 87 -32.02 22.89 20.39
CA LYS A 87 -30.81 23.38 19.71
C LYS A 87 -30.82 23.07 18.22
N SER A 88 -31.34 21.91 17.82
CA SER A 88 -31.47 21.53 16.41
C SER A 88 -32.41 22.49 15.67
N ARG A 89 -33.60 22.73 16.22
CA ARG A 89 -34.58 23.69 15.66
C ARG A 89 -34.01 25.11 15.57
N ALA A 90 -33.40 25.59 16.64
CA ALA A 90 -32.77 26.90 16.64
C ALA A 90 -31.65 27.05 15.59
N ARG A 91 -30.93 25.95 15.26
CA ARG A 91 -29.91 25.93 14.21
C ARG A 91 -30.49 25.85 12.80
N SER A 92 -31.64 25.19 12.61
CA SER A 92 -32.31 25.14 11.30
C SER A 92 -32.96 26.46 10.93
N GLU A 93 -33.40 27.24 11.93
CA GLU A 93 -34.02 28.56 11.76
C GLU A 93 -33.00 29.72 11.77
N GLU A 94 -31.70 29.41 11.89
CA GLU A 94 -30.62 30.39 11.97
C GLU A 94 -30.32 31.02 10.59
N THR A 95 -30.24 32.35 10.54
CA THR A 95 -29.77 33.08 9.34
C THR A 95 -28.29 32.83 9.10
N ASP A 96 -27.83 32.95 7.85
CA ASP A 96 -26.42 32.68 7.50
C ASP A 96 -25.44 33.58 8.27
N GLU A 97 -25.76 34.86 8.48
CA GLU A 97 -24.92 35.75 9.31
C GLU A 97 -24.80 35.30 10.77
N LYS A 98 -25.89 34.80 11.37
CA LYS A 98 -25.87 34.31 12.76
C LYS A 98 -25.06 33.02 12.83
N ARG A 99 -25.24 32.15 11.84
CA ARG A 99 -24.50 30.90 11.68
C ARG A 99 -23.00 31.13 11.57
N ASP A 100 -22.58 32.12 10.79
CA ASP A 100 -21.16 32.42 10.59
C ASP A 100 -20.53 33.08 11.83
N ARG A 101 -21.25 33.99 12.49
CA ARG A 101 -20.84 34.53 13.80
C ARG A 101 -20.65 33.42 14.83
N ARG A 102 -21.60 32.48 14.92
CA ARG A 102 -21.51 31.33 15.84
C ARG A 102 -20.33 30.42 15.50
N LYS A 103 -20.15 30.05 14.23
CA LYS A 103 -19.02 29.22 13.78
C LYS A 103 -17.67 29.88 14.10
N SER A 104 -17.56 31.20 13.89
CA SER A 104 -16.35 31.96 14.20
C SER A 104 -16.05 31.97 15.69
N ALA A 105 -17.07 32.23 16.53
CA ALA A 105 -16.93 32.17 17.99
C ALA A 105 -16.60 30.76 18.50
N ASP A 106 -17.18 29.72 17.91
CA ASP A 106 -16.85 28.32 18.22
C ASP A 106 -15.38 28.00 17.86
N ALA A 107 -14.90 28.46 16.70
CA ALA A 107 -13.53 28.29 16.25
C ALA A 107 -12.53 29.01 17.17
N GLU A 108 -12.83 30.24 17.58
CA GLU A 108 -11.99 31.01 18.49
C GLU A 108 -11.90 30.35 19.88
N ARG A 109 -13.04 29.90 20.43
CA ARG A 109 -13.06 29.14 21.69
C ARG A 109 -12.24 27.86 21.61
N ALA A 110 -12.36 27.12 20.52
CA ALA A 110 -11.57 25.91 20.30
C ALA A 110 -10.06 26.21 20.16
N SER A 111 -9.70 27.29 19.48
CA SER A 111 -8.30 27.76 19.37
C SER A 111 -7.72 28.10 20.75
N LYS A 112 -8.43 28.89 21.54
CA LYS A 112 -8.02 29.31 22.88
C LYS A 112 -7.96 28.15 23.90
N ALA A 113 -8.81 27.13 23.75
CA ALA A 113 -8.71 25.91 24.54
C ALA A 113 -7.44 25.12 24.16
N ARG A 114 -7.20 24.93 22.85
CA ARG A 114 -6.03 24.20 22.34
C ARG A 114 -4.70 24.88 22.67
N SER A 115 -4.65 26.21 22.71
CA SER A 115 -3.43 26.94 23.07
C SER A 115 -3.02 26.76 24.53
N LYS A 116 -3.91 26.24 25.38
CA LYS A 116 -3.66 25.95 26.79
C LYS A 116 -3.41 24.47 27.06
N GLU A 117 -3.52 23.59 26.06
CA GLU A 117 -3.30 22.15 26.21
C GLU A 117 -1.82 21.87 26.50
N SER A 118 -1.56 20.96 27.45
CA SER A 118 -0.23 20.38 27.64
C SER A 118 0.15 19.45 26.47
N GLY A 119 1.44 19.10 26.36
CA GLY A 119 1.90 18.15 25.34
C GLY A 119 1.23 16.77 25.44
N ALA A 120 1.01 16.29 26.67
CA ALA A 120 0.35 15.01 26.93
C ALA A 120 -1.13 15.03 26.54
N GLU A 121 -1.85 16.11 26.85
CA GLU A 121 -3.25 16.30 26.45
C GLU A 121 -3.40 16.43 24.93
N THR A 122 -2.49 17.16 24.29
CA THR A 122 -2.44 17.29 22.83
C THR A 122 -2.29 15.91 22.17
N LEU A 123 -1.42 15.06 22.70
CA LEU A 123 -1.21 13.71 22.17
C LEU A 123 -2.47 12.85 22.34
N ARG A 124 -3.06 12.83 23.54
CA ARG A 124 -4.31 12.08 23.81
C ARG A 124 -5.44 12.49 22.88
N ARG A 125 -5.66 13.80 22.70
CA ARG A 125 -6.68 14.33 21.80
C ARG A 125 -6.43 13.89 20.35
N ARG A 126 -5.18 13.95 19.87
CA ARG A 126 -4.83 13.53 18.50
C ARG A 126 -5.06 12.03 18.27
N VAL A 127 -4.77 11.19 19.27
CA VAL A 127 -5.02 9.74 19.20
C VAL A 127 -6.53 9.47 19.13
N GLN A 128 -7.31 10.07 20.03
CA GLN A 128 -8.78 9.94 20.00
C GLN A 128 -9.40 10.46 18.70
N ASP A 129 -8.93 11.62 18.20
CA ASP A 129 -9.37 12.18 16.92
C ASP A 129 -9.06 11.22 15.75
N LYS A 130 -7.91 10.53 15.80
CA LYS A 130 -7.49 9.56 14.77
C LYS A 130 -8.39 8.33 14.80
N GLU A 131 -8.62 7.76 15.98
CA GLU A 131 -9.47 6.58 16.17
C GLU A 131 -10.91 6.88 15.74
N HIS A 132 -11.49 7.99 16.21
CA HIS A 132 -12.85 8.38 15.84
C HIS A 132 -12.99 8.56 14.32
N LYS A 133 -12.02 9.22 13.67
CA LYS A 133 -12.02 9.36 12.20
C LYS A 133 -11.90 8.02 11.49
N ALA A 134 -11.11 7.08 12.01
CA ALA A 134 -10.98 5.75 11.42
C ALA A 134 -12.30 4.99 11.49
N VAL A 135 -12.96 4.98 12.66
CA VAL A 135 -14.28 4.36 12.85
C VAL A 135 -15.33 4.99 11.95
N THR A 136 -15.37 6.34 11.89
CA THR A 136 -16.33 7.05 11.03
C THR A 136 -16.12 6.68 9.56
N ARG A 137 -14.87 6.65 9.09
CA ARG A 137 -14.52 6.30 7.70
C ARG A 137 -14.82 4.86 7.35
N ALA A 138 -14.66 3.93 8.31
CA ALA A 138 -14.98 2.52 8.10
C ALA A 138 -16.50 2.30 7.94
N ALA A 139 -17.32 3.15 8.58
CA ALA A 139 -18.78 3.12 8.47
C ALA A 139 -19.34 3.97 7.30
N GLU A 140 -18.49 4.64 6.51
CA GLU A 140 -18.93 5.44 5.35
C GLU A 140 -19.45 4.54 4.22
N SER A 141 -20.58 4.93 3.60
CA SER A 141 -20.98 4.34 2.31
C SER A 141 -20.03 4.76 1.19
N ALA A 142 -20.06 4.04 0.06
CA ALA A 142 -19.21 4.33 -1.09
C ALA A 142 -19.43 5.75 -1.64
N GLU A 143 -20.68 6.21 -1.69
CA GLU A 143 -21.07 7.55 -2.14
C GLU A 143 -20.50 8.62 -1.19
N VAL A 144 -20.71 8.46 0.12
CA VAL A 144 -20.21 9.42 1.12
C VAL A 144 -18.69 9.49 1.10
N SER A 145 -18.03 8.34 0.96
CA SER A 145 -16.57 8.25 0.83
C SER A 145 -16.05 9.01 -0.40
N LYS A 146 -16.73 8.89 -1.55
CA LYS A 146 -16.40 9.64 -2.78
C LYS A 146 -16.51 11.15 -2.55
N TYR A 147 -17.63 11.64 -2.01
CA TYR A 147 -17.84 13.06 -1.72
C TYR A 147 -16.81 13.62 -0.72
N ARG A 148 -16.49 12.86 0.35
CA ARG A 148 -15.47 13.28 1.31
C ARG A 148 -14.09 13.37 0.66
N LYS A 149 -13.67 12.35 -0.10
CA LYS A 149 -12.38 12.35 -0.82
C LYS A 149 -12.28 13.54 -1.78
N GLU A 150 -13.37 13.87 -2.45
CA GLU A 150 -13.46 15.06 -3.32
C GLU A 150 -13.36 16.38 -2.54
N ALA A 151 -14.04 16.51 -1.40
CA ALA A 151 -13.94 17.69 -0.55
C ALA A 151 -12.53 17.84 0.05
N ASP A 152 -11.91 16.73 0.49
CA ASP A 152 -10.50 16.68 0.92
C ASP A 152 -9.58 17.16 -0.22
N ARG A 153 -9.80 16.67 -1.45
CA ARG A 153 -9.06 17.09 -2.65
C ARG A 153 -9.16 18.60 -2.90
N LYS A 154 -10.36 19.19 -2.84
CA LYS A 154 -10.56 20.63 -3.04
C LYS A 154 -9.83 21.47 -1.98
N ARG A 155 -9.90 21.06 -0.70
CA ARG A 155 -9.16 21.72 0.40
C ARG A 155 -7.65 21.64 0.25
N HIS A 156 -7.13 20.53 -0.26
CA HIS A 156 -5.70 20.38 -0.48
C HIS A 156 -5.20 21.16 -1.69
N TYR A 157 -6.02 21.32 -2.74
CA TYR A 157 -5.67 22.08 -3.95
C TYR A 157 -5.46 23.57 -3.67
N SER A 158 -6.27 24.18 -2.78
CA SER A 158 -6.16 25.60 -2.44
C SER A 158 -4.89 25.98 -1.66
N HIS A 159 -4.08 25.01 -1.23
CA HIS A 159 -2.86 25.21 -0.47
C HIS A 159 -1.58 24.75 -1.21
N VAL A 160 -1.64 24.53 -2.53
CA VAL A 160 -0.49 24.08 -3.33
C VAL A 160 0.35 25.27 -3.80
N THR A 161 1.60 25.35 -3.34
CA THR A 161 2.68 26.11 -3.99
C THR A 161 3.12 25.38 -5.26
N GLU A 162 3.50 26.13 -6.30
CA GLU A 162 3.73 25.64 -7.67
C GLU A 162 4.57 24.36 -7.77
N ASP A 163 5.60 24.19 -6.94
CA ASP A 163 6.52 23.03 -6.96
C ASP A 163 5.97 21.68 -6.46
N ARG A 164 4.78 21.63 -5.83
CA ARG A 164 4.22 20.37 -5.29
C ARG A 164 3.02 19.84 -6.07
N GLY A 165 2.76 20.42 -7.23
CA GLY A 165 1.53 20.21 -8.00
C GLY A 165 1.30 18.77 -8.46
N ILE A 166 2.32 18.07 -8.96
CA ILE A 166 2.10 16.81 -9.67
C ILE A 166 1.80 15.64 -8.71
N ALA A 167 2.51 15.51 -7.59
CA ALA A 167 2.33 14.40 -6.65
C ALA A 167 1.08 14.52 -5.74
N ARG A 168 0.43 15.70 -5.70
CA ARG A 168 -0.75 15.97 -4.87
C ARG A 168 -2.01 16.34 -5.66
N LYS A 169 -1.87 16.71 -6.92
CA LYS A 169 -3.01 16.70 -7.84
C LYS A 169 -3.26 15.24 -8.15
N ASP A 170 -4.44 14.77 -7.78
CA ASP A 170 -5.00 13.50 -8.23
C ASP A 170 -5.33 13.66 -9.73
N VAL A 171 -4.31 13.94 -10.54
CA VAL A 171 -4.41 13.99 -11.99
C VAL A 171 -4.71 12.55 -12.37
N ARG A 172 -5.92 12.31 -12.89
CA ARG A 172 -6.13 11.10 -13.70
C ARG A 172 -5.21 11.27 -14.89
N VAL A 173 -4.01 10.71 -14.78
CA VAL A 173 -3.13 10.54 -15.92
C VAL A 173 -3.89 9.59 -16.85
N GLU A 174 -4.28 10.08 -18.01
CA GLU A 174 -4.85 9.21 -19.03
C GLU A 174 -3.80 8.15 -19.36
N GLU A 175 -4.24 6.90 -19.44
CA GLU A 175 -3.35 5.80 -19.74
C GLU A 175 -2.71 6.04 -21.12
N ASN A 176 -1.40 6.23 -21.14
CA ASN A 176 -0.67 6.39 -22.39
C ASN A 176 -0.50 5.04 -23.07
N TYR A 177 -1.55 4.59 -23.75
CA TYR A 177 -1.56 3.34 -24.49
C TYR A 177 -0.99 3.55 -25.90
N LEU A 178 0.22 3.04 -26.14
CA LEU A 178 0.93 3.16 -27.42
C LEU A 178 0.48 2.13 -28.49
N GLY A 179 -0.59 1.38 -28.22
CA GLY A 179 -1.07 0.31 -29.09
C GLY A 179 -0.34 -1.02 -28.87
N THR A 180 -0.57 -2.00 -29.75
CA THR A 180 0.19 -3.25 -29.78
C THR A 180 1.53 -3.06 -30.50
N MET A 181 2.53 -3.88 -30.16
CA MET A 181 3.81 -3.92 -30.87
C MET A 181 3.67 -4.74 -32.16
N SER A 182 3.17 -4.12 -33.23
CA SER A 182 2.89 -4.80 -34.51
C SER A 182 3.92 -4.53 -35.61
N GLU A 183 4.73 -3.48 -35.50
CA GLU A 183 5.67 -3.11 -36.56
C GLU A 183 6.93 -3.96 -36.45
N GLN A 184 7.20 -4.77 -37.48
CA GLN A 184 8.34 -5.68 -37.48
C GLN A 184 9.57 -5.05 -38.15
N CYS A 185 10.74 -5.19 -37.53
CA CYS A 185 12.01 -4.86 -38.16
C CYS A 185 12.31 -5.83 -39.32
N SER A 186 12.58 -5.28 -40.50
CA SER A 186 12.92 -6.05 -41.70
C SER A 186 14.20 -6.87 -41.58
N SER A 187 15.13 -6.46 -40.70
CA SER A 187 16.45 -7.08 -40.59
C SER A 187 16.52 -8.16 -39.50
N CYS A 188 15.94 -7.94 -38.32
CA CYS A 188 16.01 -8.89 -37.20
C CYS A 188 14.65 -9.43 -36.71
N GLY A 189 13.53 -8.97 -37.29
CA GLY A 189 12.20 -9.43 -36.90
C GLY A 189 11.68 -8.90 -35.56
N ALA A 190 12.41 -8.02 -34.87
CA ALA A 190 11.97 -7.40 -33.62
C ALA A 190 10.68 -6.59 -33.81
N LEU A 191 9.77 -6.67 -32.84
CA LEU A 191 8.50 -5.93 -32.86
C LEU A 191 8.68 -4.55 -32.23
N HIS A 192 8.01 -3.54 -32.77
CA HIS A 192 8.04 -2.16 -32.32
C HIS A 192 6.63 -1.56 -32.26
N PHE A 193 6.45 -0.56 -31.39
CA PHE A 193 5.23 0.26 -31.40
C PHE A 193 5.22 1.17 -32.63
N LYS A 194 4.05 1.35 -33.23
CA LYS A 194 3.85 2.22 -34.40
C LYS A 194 4.35 3.65 -34.19
N GLY A 195 4.15 4.20 -32.99
CA GLY A 195 4.61 5.56 -32.62
C GLY A 195 6.14 5.71 -32.54
N LYS A 196 6.89 4.60 -32.56
CA LYS A 196 8.37 4.59 -32.54
C LYS A 196 8.98 4.29 -33.91
N GLN A 197 8.17 4.22 -34.97
CA GLN A 197 8.67 4.00 -36.32
C GLN A 197 9.37 5.27 -36.83
N PRO A 198 10.65 5.20 -37.22
CA PRO A 198 11.35 6.34 -37.80
C PRO A 198 10.77 6.67 -39.18
N GLN A 199 10.95 7.91 -39.65
CA GLN A 199 10.49 8.32 -40.98
C GLN A 199 11.07 7.46 -42.11
N SER A 200 12.28 6.91 -41.91
CA SER A 200 12.94 5.97 -42.83
C SER A 200 12.30 4.59 -42.88
N LYS A 201 11.33 4.28 -42.00
CA LYS A 201 10.73 2.94 -41.78
C LYS A 201 11.73 1.82 -41.44
N GLN A 202 13.00 2.17 -41.23
CA GLN A 202 14.06 1.22 -40.89
C GLN A 202 14.46 1.40 -39.43
N PHE A 203 14.28 0.35 -38.63
CA PHE A 203 14.63 0.38 -37.21
C PHE A 203 16.14 0.21 -37.02
N ASN A 204 16.75 1.15 -36.29
CA ASN A 204 18.17 1.12 -35.93
C ASN A 204 18.40 0.62 -34.49
N THR A 205 17.41 0.73 -33.60
CA THR A 205 17.55 0.45 -32.17
C THR A 205 17.70 -1.03 -31.85
N CYS A 206 17.10 -1.91 -32.65
CA CYS A 206 17.07 -3.34 -32.38
C CYS A 206 18.32 -4.09 -32.89
N CYS A 207 18.74 -3.84 -34.12
CA CYS A 207 19.85 -4.58 -34.77
C CYS A 207 20.82 -3.67 -35.52
N ARG A 208 20.73 -2.36 -35.34
CA ARG A 208 21.53 -1.36 -36.07
C ARG A 208 21.49 -1.61 -37.59
N HIS A 209 20.29 -1.70 -38.16
CA HIS A 209 20.05 -2.01 -39.58
C HIS A 209 20.59 -3.39 -40.03
N GLY A 210 20.56 -4.39 -39.15
CA GLY A 210 21.02 -5.75 -39.46
C GLY A 210 22.53 -5.96 -39.26
N LEU A 211 23.26 -4.96 -38.76
CA LEU A 211 24.68 -5.11 -38.39
C LEU A 211 24.88 -5.98 -37.15
N ILE A 212 23.86 -6.09 -36.30
CA ILE A 212 23.88 -6.91 -35.09
C ILE A 212 22.95 -8.11 -35.32
N GLN A 213 23.53 -9.31 -35.38
CA GLN A 213 22.78 -10.56 -35.37
C GLN A 213 22.64 -11.01 -33.92
N LEU A 214 21.43 -10.87 -33.37
CA LEU A 214 21.11 -11.41 -32.05
C LEU A 214 20.82 -12.90 -32.19
N PRO A 215 21.49 -13.79 -31.44
CA PRO A 215 21.14 -15.19 -31.42
C PRO A 215 19.70 -15.33 -30.91
N LEU A 216 18.87 -16.07 -31.64
CA LEU A 216 17.55 -16.44 -31.16
C LEU A 216 17.72 -17.43 -29.99
N PHE A 217 16.69 -17.56 -29.14
CA PHE A 217 16.71 -18.48 -28.00
C PHE A 217 16.87 -19.94 -28.45
N TYR A 218 18.10 -20.43 -28.65
CA TYR A 218 18.32 -21.75 -29.24
C TYR A 218 17.96 -22.91 -28.30
N ASN A 219 17.78 -22.69 -26.99
CA ASN A 219 17.46 -23.72 -26.00
C ASN A 219 16.55 -23.21 -24.86
N PHE A 220 15.54 -22.39 -25.15
CA PHE A 220 14.59 -21.97 -24.12
C PHE A 220 13.62 -23.12 -23.77
N PRO A 221 13.58 -23.60 -22.51
CA PRO A 221 12.78 -24.76 -22.15
C PRO A 221 11.32 -24.55 -22.53
N LYS A 222 10.71 -25.58 -23.13
CA LYS A 222 9.32 -25.52 -23.57
C LYS A 222 8.40 -25.21 -22.39
N GLU A 223 8.67 -25.79 -21.25
CA GLU A 223 7.91 -25.62 -20.02
C GLU A 223 7.93 -24.17 -19.55
N LEU A 224 9.11 -23.53 -19.59
CA LEU A 224 9.24 -22.11 -19.22
C LEU A 224 8.57 -21.22 -20.26
N ARG A 225 8.74 -21.53 -21.56
CA ARG A 225 8.03 -20.83 -22.65
C ARG A 225 6.53 -20.87 -22.48
N ASP A 226 5.98 -22.05 -22.20
CA ASP A 226 4.55 -22.22 -22.00
C ASP A 226 4.07 -21.39 -20.79
N LEU A 227 4.86 -21.25 -19.72
CA LEU A 227 4.54 -20.34 -18.61
C LEU A 227 4.50 -18.86 -19.02
N PHE A 228 5.35 -18.43 -19.96
CA PHE A 228 5.36 -17.04 -20.45
C PHE A 228 4.29 -16.73 -21.50
N THR A 229 3.92 -17.71 -22.34
CA THR A 229 3.12 -17.45 -23.55
C THR A 229 1.73 -18.10 -23.56
N SER A 230 1.50 -19.13 -22.75
CA SER A 230 0.20 -19.82 -22.76
C SER A 230 -0.87 -19.09 -21.93
N SER A 231 -2.13 -19.49 -22.11
CA SER A 231 -3.28 -18.97 -21.35
C SER A 231 -3.85 -20.00 -20.37
N ILE A 232 -3.04 -20.96 -19.92
CA ILE A 232 -3.45 -21.97 -18.93
C ILE A 232 -3.48 -21.37 -17.52
N SER A 233 -4.18 -22.00 -16.59
CA SER A 233 -4.27 -21.51 -15.21
C SER A 233 -2.90 -21.29 -14.56
N GLU A 234 -1.94 -22.17 -14.83
CA GLU A 234 -0.57 -22.10 -14.30
C GLU A 234 0.20 -20.88 -14.84
N SER A 235 0.09 -20.55 -16.14
CA SER A 235 0.77 -19.38 -16.72
C SER A 235 0.16 -18.07 -16.24
N VAL A 236 -1.16 -18.03 -16.04
CA VAL A 236 -1.84 -16.85 -15.49
C VAL A 236 -1.39 -16.57 -14.05
N GLU A 237 -1.27 -17.61 -13.22
CA GLU A 237 -0.73 -17.48 -11.87
C GLU A 237 0.75 -17.07 -11.89
N PHE A 238 1.55 -17.73 -12.72
CA PHE A 238 2.97 -17.43 -12.91
C PHE A 238 3.17 -15.96 -13.29
N LEU A 239 2.51 -15.46 -14.34
CA LEU A 239 2.66 -14.08 -14.80
C LEU A 239 2.18 -13.07 -13.76
N LYS A 240 1.11 -13.39 -13.03
CA LYS A 240 0.60 -12.55 -11.93
C LYS A 240 1.62 -12.41 -10.80
N ASN A 241 2.38 -13.48 -10.53
CA ASN A 241 3.31 -13.58 -9.39
C ASN A 241 4.79 -13.65 -9.81
N ILE A 242 5.13 -13.34 -11.06
CA ILE A 242 6.45 -13.62 -11.65
C ILE A 242 7.60 -12.98 -10.88
N ARG A 243 7.38 -11.77 -10.34
CA ARG A 243 8.36 -11.06 -9.50
C ARG A 243 8.64 -11.82 -8.21
N THR A 244 7.61 -12.39 -7.59
CA THR A 244 7.76 -13.20 -6.38
C THR A 244 8.53 -14.48 -6.71
N TYR A 245 8.17 -15.19 -7.78
CA TYR A 245 8.89 -16.38 -8.21
C TYR A 245 10.36 -16.10 -8.49
N ASN A 246 10.65 -15.05 -9.27
CA ASN A 246 12.02 -14.69 -9.59
C ASN A 246 12.83 -14.31 -8.34
N ASN A 247 12.26 -13.52 -7.44
CA ASN A 247 12.93 -13.12 -6.20
C ASN A 247 13.16 -14.29 -5.24
N SER A 248 12.20 -15.22 -5.15
CA SER A 248 12.31 -16.42 -4.31
C SER A 248 13.39 -17.38 -4.79
N LEU A 249 13.67 -17.41 -6.10
CA LEU A 249 14.62 -18.31 -6.75
C LEU A 249 15.99 -17.65 -7.01
N ALA A 250 16.16 -16.37 -6.69
CA ALA A 250 17.41 -15.65 -6.89
C ALA A 250 18.54 -16.27 -6.05
N MET A 251 19.73 -16.39 -6.62
CA MET A 251 20.94 -16.87 -5.95
C MET A 251 21.69 -15.74 -5.23
N GLY A 252 21.49 -14.50 -5.67
CA GLY A 252 22.00 -13.29 -5.03
C GLY A 252 20.87 -12.37 -4.56
N SER A 253 21.16 -11.53 -3.56
CA SER A 253 20.24 -10.52 -3.06
C SER A 253 20.75 -9.12 -3.32
N ILE A 254 19.84 -8.16 -3.46
CA ILE A 254 20.19 -6.74 -3.56
C ILE A 254 20.17 -6.14 -2.16
N VAL A 255 21.29 -5.55 -1.76
CA VAL A 255 21.44 -4.82 -0.52
C VAL A 255 21.60 -3.34 -0.83
N ALA A 256 20.72 -2.54 -0.23
CA ALA A 256 20.78 -1.09 -0.33
C ALA A 256 20.32 -0.44 0.97
N HIS A 257 20.84 0.74 1.26
CA HIS A 257 20.37 1.51 2.41
C HIS A 257 19.02 2.16 2.10
N VAL A 258 17.95 1.50 2.52
CA VAL A 258 16.56 1.93 2.29
C VAL A 258 16.10 2.87 3.40
N VAL A 259 15.77 4.12 3.03
CA VAL A 259 15.12 5.09 3.92
C VAL A 259 13.68 5.30 3.46
N THR A 260 12.73 4.91 4.29
CA THR A 260 11.31 5.21 4.04
C THR A 260 11.02 6.65 4.50
N PRO A 261 10.65 7.57 3.60
CA PRO A 261 10.31 8.94 3.98
C PRO A 261 9.15 8.96 4.98
N LYS A 262 9.31 9.74 6.05
CA LYS A 262 8.26 9.93 7.07
C LYS A 262 7.11 10.77 6.50
N GLY A 263 5.89 10.23 6.44
CA GLY A 263 4.70 10.98 6.01
C GLY A 263 3.58 10.09 5.46
N GLY A 264 2.46 10.73 5.09
CA GLY A 264 1.37 10.08 4.36
C GLY A 264 1.43 10.48 2.88
N GLY A 265 1.87 9.57 2.03
CA GLY A 265 1.95 9.71 0.57
C GLY A 265 2.01 8.34 -0.10
N PRO A 266 2.06 8.27 -1.44
CA PRO A 266 2.29 7.02 -2.17
C PRO A 266 3.51 6.27 -1.63
N TYR A 267 3.48 4.94 -1.66
CA TYR A 267 4.62 4.12 -1.21
C TYR A 267 5.86 4.52 -2.00
N THR A 268 6.83 5.09 -1.29
CA THR A 268 8.10 5.54 -1.83
C THR A 268 9.18 5.09 -0.86
N TYR A 269 10.33 4.71 -1.39
CA TYR A 269 11.52 4.40 -0.62
C TYR A 269 12.70 5.11 -1.27
N ARG A 270 13.62 5.62 -0.46
CA ARG A 270 14.86 6.23 -0.94
C ARG A 270 16.00 5.26 -0.74
N LEU A 271 16.68 4.92 -1.82
CA LEU A 271 17.97 4.24 -1.75
C LEU A 271 19.03 5.31 -1.56
N HIS A 272 19.85 5.17 -0.53
CA HIS A 272 21.02 6.02 -0.30
C HIS A 272 22.29 5.24 -0.57
N GLY A 273 23.26 5.90 -1.20
CA GLY A 273 24.56 5.30 -1.51
C GLY A 273 24.48 4.33 -2.70
N GLN A 274 25.50 3.49 -2.79
CA GLN A 274 25.63 2.48 -3.83
C GLN A 274 24.72 1.28 -3.51
N VAL A 275 24.08 0.75 -4.54
CA VAL A 275 23.38 -0.54 -4.48
C VAL A 275 24.44 -1.61 -4.64
N PHE A 276 24.34 -2.68 -3.86
CA PHE A 276 25.22 -3.81 -4.00
C PHE A 276 24.41 -5.07 -4.21
N HIS A 277 24.92 -5.99 -5.02
CA HIS A 277 24.42 -7.35 -5.05
C HIS A 277 25.31 -8.22 -4.16
N VAL A 278 24.72 -9.13 -3.40
CA VAL A 278 25.47 -9.98 -2.47
C VAL A 278 25.06 -11.44 -2.57
N THR A 279 26.05 -12.31 -2.45
CA THR A 279 25.86 -13.76 -2.29
C THR A 279 26.17 -14.17 -0.85
N GLY A 280 25.34 -15.06 -0.31
CA GLY A 280 25.49 -15.59 1.05
C GLY A 280 26.36 -16.84 1.10
N ALA A 281 26.51 -17.38 2.32
CA ALA A 281 27.12 -18.69 2.53
C ALA A 281 26.23 -19.83 2.00
N LEU A 282 26.84 -20.99 1.80
CA LEU A 282 26.20 -22.21 1.32
C LEU A 282 25.11 -22.70 2.29
N HIS A 283 25.38 -22.70 3.60
CA HIS A 283 24.40 -23.11 4.62
C HIS A 283 23.84 -21.92 5.41
N PRO A 284 22.55 -21.97 5.81
CA PRO A 284 22.00 -21.01 6.77
C PRO A 284 22.60 -21.22 8.17
N ASP A 285 22.53 -20.18 9.00
CA ASP A 285 22.84 -20.32 10.43
C ASP A 285 21.81 -21.26 11.10
N PRO A 286 22.19 -21.97 12.19
CA PRO A 286 21.30 -22.93 12.84
C PRO A 286 19.93 -22.33 13.21
N GLY A 287 18.87 -22.94 12.69
CA GLY A 287 17.48 -22.52 12.94
C GLY A 287 16.97 -21.37 12.06
N GLN A 288 17.74 -20.93 11.05
CA GLN A 288 17.28 -19.99 10.03
C GLN A 288 16.71 -20.73 8.80
N GLU A 289 15.81 -20.05 8.07
CA GLU A 289 15.28 -20.49 6.77
C GLU A 289 16.35 -20.37 5.66
N HIS A 290 16.25 -21.19 4.61
CA HIS A 290 17.23 -21.21 3.50
C HIS A 290 17.00 -20.03 2.55
N LEU A 291 17.94 -19.10 2.45
CA LEU A 291 17.79 -17.92 1.59
C LEU A 291 18.61 -18.03 0.30
N CYS A 292 18.06 -17.47 -0.77
CA CYS A 292 18.72 -17.34 -2.06
C CYS A 292 19.27 -18.68 -2.59
N ALA A 293 20.58 -18.77 -2.86
CA ALA A 293 21.22 -19.96 -3.41
C ALA A 293 21.11 -21.21 -2.53
N GLN A 294 20.89 -21.03 -1.22
CA GLN A 294 20.79 -22.12 -0.25
C GLN A 294 19.63 -23.08 -0.57
N LEU A 295 18.62 -22.60 -1.28
CA LEU A 295 17.45 -23.38 -1.70
C LEU A 295 17.77 -24.46 -2.74
N PHE A 296 18.87 -24.33 -3.47
CA PHE A 296 19.28 -25.29 -4.50
C PHE A 296 20.14 -26.44 -3.96
N ILE A 297 20.38 -26.43 -2.65
CA ILE A 297 21.19 -27.44 -1.98
C ILE A 297 20.29 -28.54 -1.42
N ILE A 298 19.17 -28.17 -0.82
CA ILE A 298 18.19 -29.11 -0.23
C ILE A 298 17.35 -29.82 -1.31
N ASP A 299 16.56 -30.81 -0.90
CA ASP A 299 15.68 -31.53 -1.83
C ASP A 299 14.66 -30.57 -2.49
N THR A 300 14.39 -30.77 -3.77
CA THR A 300 13.49 -29.88 -4.53
C THR A 300 12.07 -29.83 -3.95
N GLU A 301 11.57 -30.93 -3.38
CA GLU A 301 10.26 -30.96 -2.72
C GLU A 301 10.27 -30.16 -1.41
N GLU A 302 11.37 -30.24 -0.66
CA GLU A 302 11.60 -29.51 0.58
C GLU A 302 11.73 -28.00 0.32
N ALA A 303 12.56 -27.60 -0.65
CA ALA A 303 12.70 -26.20 -1.08
C ALA A 303 11.37 -25.61 -1.54
N ALA A 304 10.60 -26.34 -2.35
CA ALA A 304 9.29 -25.90 -2.80
C ALA A 304 8.29 -25.74 -1.63
N ALA A 305 8.32 -26.65 -0.66
CA ALA A 305 7.48 -26.57 0.53
C ALA A 305 7.86 -25.37 1.41
N GLU A 306 9.16 -25.14 1.65
CA GLU A 306 9.64 -24.00 2.42
C GLU A 306 9.21 -22.69 1.76
N LEU A 307 9.44 -22.54 0.45
CA LEU A 307 9.05 -21.35 -0.32
C LEU A 307 7.53 -21.09 -0.32
N ALA A 308 6.72 -22.13 -0.45
CA ALA A 308 5.26 -22.02 -0.43
C ALA A 308 4.71 -21.64 0.95
N ASN A 309 5.40 -22.03 2.03
CA ASN A 309 4.98 -21.78 3.41
C ASN A 309 5.45 -20.42 3.96
N ARG A 310 6.31 -19.69 3.25
CA ARG A 310 6.74 -18.35 3.67
C ARG A 310 5.57 -17.39 3.79
N LYS A 311 5.57 -16.58 4.85
CA LYS A 311 4.55 -15.55 5.15
C LYS A 311 4.58 -14.35 4.19
N VAL A 312 4.97 -14.53 2.94
CA VAL A 312 4.87 -13.50 1.92
C VAL A 312 3.39 -13.33 1.59
N LYS A 313 2.92 -12.09 1.43
CA LYS A 313 1.49 -11.71 1.23
C LYS A 313 0.81 -12.33 -0.02
N VAL A 314 1.48 -13.20 -0.76
CA VAL A 314 1.04 -13.76 -2.04
C VAL A 314 1.12 -15.28 -1.96
N SER A 315 -0.02 -15.96 -2.05
CA SER A 315 -0.07 -17.42 -2.17
C SER A 315 0.50 -17.83 -3.54
N CYS A 316 1.72 -18.34 -3.55
CA CYS A 316 2.37 -18.94 -4.72
C CYS A 316 2.22 -20.45 -4.64
N SER A 317 1.91 -21.11 -5.77
CA SER A 317 1.80 -22.57 -5.84
C SER A 317 3.12 -23.28 -5.54
N LYS A 318 3.06 -24.30 -4.66
CA LYS A 318 4.16 -25.22 -4.37
C LYS A 318 4.59 -26.02 -5.60
N ASP A 319 3.63 -26.49 -6.39
CA ASP A 319 3.91 -27.29 -7.59
C ASP A 319 4.68 -26.47 -8.63
N LEU A 320 4.35 -25.19 -8.75
CA LEU A 320 5.04 -24.29 -9.67
C LEU A 320 6.48 -23.99 -9.18
N TYR A 321 6.69 -23.82 -7.87
CA TYR A 321 8.07 -23.74 -7.32
C TYR A 321 8.87 -25.00 -7.64
N LYS A 322 8.31 -26.18 -7.39
CA LYS A 322 8.95 -27.47 -7.68
C LYS A 322 9.36 -27.55 -9.16
N LYS A 323 8.46 -27.19 -10.07
CA LYS A 323 8.72 -27.19 -11.51
C LYS A 323 9.82 -26.21 -11.90
N LEU A 324 9.81 -24.99 -11.35
CA LEU A 324 10.82 -23.96 -11.64
C LEU A 324 12.21 -24.35 -11.08
N ILE A 325 12.27 -24.90 -9.87
CA ILE A 325 13.54 -25.38 -9.29
C ILE A 325 14.13 -26.50 -10.14
N ASN A 326 13.31 -27.47 -10.58
CA ASN A 326 13.76 -28.52 -11.49
C ASN A 326 14.29 -27.97 -12.82
N LEU A 327 13.61 -26.98 -13.42
CA LEU A 327 14.10 -26.33 -14.63
C LEU A 327 15.45 -25.65 -14.41
N LEU A 328 15.63 -25.00 -13.26
CA LEU A 328 16.90 -24.36 -12.92
C LEU A 328 18.02 -25.40 -12.70
N HIS A 329 17.76 -26.54 -12.05
CA HIS A 329 18.75 -27.62 -11.97
C HIS A 329 19.12 -28.20 -13.34
N MET A 330 18.16 -28.36 -14.24
CA MET A 330 18.43 -28.96 -15.55
C MET A 330 19.27 -28.07 -16.46
N TYR A 331 19.09 -26.75 -16.38
CA TYR A 331 19.65 -25.84 -17.37
C TYR A 331 20.62 -24.81 -16.78
N ASN A 332 20.42 -24.32 -15.55
CA ASN A 332 21.17 -23.19 -15.03
C ASN A 332 22.54 -23.65 -14.46
N PRO A 333 23.66 -23.24 -15.08
CA PRO A 333 24.98 -23.70 -14.65
C PRO A 333 25.38 -23.15 -13.28
N PHE A 334 24.89 -21.98 -12.87
CA PHE A 334 25.14 -21.43 -11.53
C PHE A 334 24.48 -22.30 -10.45
N VAL A 335 23.24 -22.72 -10.68
CA VAL A 335 22.53 -23.66 -9.78
C VAL A 335 23.28 -24.99 -9.69
N ASN A 336 23.79 -25.47 -10.82
CA ASN A 336 24.63 -26.67 -10.84
C ASN A 336 25.96 -26.50 -10.10
N SER A 337 26.54 -25.30 -10.08
CA SER A 337 27.73 -25.01 -9.27
C SER A 337 27.45 -25.15 -7.77
N TYR A 338 26.30 -24.67 -7.27
CA TYR A 338 25.92 -24.85 -5.87
C TYR A 338 25.68 -26.34 -5.52
N LYS A 339 25.08 -27.10 -6.44
CA LYS A 339 24.93 -28.55 -6.27
C LYS A 339 26.28 -29.26 -6.22
N MET A 340 27.21 -28.92 -7.11
CA MET A 340 28.57 -29.44 -7.13
C MET A 340 29.32 -29.12 -5.83
N MET A 341 29.12 -27.93 -5.26
CA MET A 341 29.71 -27.55 -3.97
C MET A 341 29.21 -28.46 -2.83
N ARG A 342 27.91 -28.77 -2.80
CA ARG A 342 27.32 -29.72 -1.84
C ARG A 342 27.88 -31.13 -2.00
N GLU A 343 27.96 -31.64 -3.23
CA GLU A 343 28.50 -32.98 -3.50
C GLU A 343 29.95 -33.10 -3.01
N LYS A 344 30.75 -32.04 -3.19
CA LYS A 344 32.14 -31.99 -2.68
C LYS A 344 32.24 -31.89 -1.16
N GLU A 345 31.30 -31.23 -0.51
CA GLU A 345 31.20 -31.21 0.96
C GLU A 345 30.92 -32.61 1.51
N GLU A 346 29.94 -33.33 0.93
CA GLU A 346 29.61 -34.70 1.33
C GLU A 346 30.78 -35.68 1.09
N GLU A 347 31.48 -35.56 -0.05
CA GLU A 347 32.71 -36.34 -0.31
C GLU A 347 33.81 -36.08 0.73
N GLU A 348 34.04 -34.82 1.08
CA GLU A 348 35.07 -34.42 2.05
C GLU A 348 34.73 -34.88 3.47
N GLU A 349 33.46 -34.89 3.86
CA GLU A 349 33.01 -35.47 5.14
C GLU A 349 33.28 -36.98 5.22
N ILE A 350 33.01 -37.71 4.13
CA ILE A 350 33.29 -39.15 4.03
C ILE A 350 34.80 -39.41 4.13
N LEU A 351 35.61 -38.64 3.39
CA LEU A 351 37.06 -38.76 3.42
C LEU A 351 37.66 -38.40 4.78
N ALA A 352 37.19 -37.32 5.40
CA ALA A 352 37.63 -36.91 6.73
C ALA A 352 37.33 -37.97 7.79
N THR A 353 36.16 -38.60 7.70
CA THR A 353 35.77 -39.71 8.57
C THR A 353 36.64 -40.95 8.33
N ALA A 354 36.93 -41.28 7.07
CA ALA A 354 37.78 -42.41 6.72
C ALA A 354 39.25 -42.22 7.15
N GLU A 355 39.75 -40.98 7.07
CA GLU A 355 41.12 -40.60 7.44
C GLU A 355 41.25 -40.20 8.91
N ASN A 356 40.14 -40.19 9.66
CA ASN A 356 40.06 -39.77 11.06
C ASN A 356 40.69 -38.39 11.32
N ARG A 357 40.36 -37.44 10.45
CA ARG A 357 40.79 -36.03 10.52
C ARG A 357 39.59 -35.10 10.56
N ASP A 358 39.86 -33.83 10.88
CA ASP A 358 38.83 -32.81 10.80
C ASP A 358 38.43 -32.53 9.33
N VAL A 359 37.16 -32.21 9.14
CA VAL A 359 36.58 -31.83 7.83
C VAL A 359 37.18 -30.48 7.42
N ARG A 360 37.80 -30.43 6.23
CA ARG A 360 38.35 -29.18 5.70
C ARG A 360 37.25 -28.33 5.07
N GLU A 361 37.46 -27.03 5.05
CA GLU A 361 36.50 -26.10 4.49
C GLU A 361 36.44 -26.22 2.96
N VAL A 362 35.21 -26.27 2.44
CA VAL A 362 34.94 -26.25 0.99
C VAL A 362 34.62 -24.82 0.56
N LYS A 363 35.29 -24.35 -0.49
CA LYS A 363 35.07 -23.02 -1.08
C LYS A 363 34.71 -23.15 -2.55
N MET A 364 33.77 -22.33 -3.02
CA MET A 364 33.41 -22.23 -4.43
C MET A 364 33.77 -20.84 -4.96
N VAL A 365 34.45 -20.76 -6.10
CA VAL A 365 34.84 -19.48 -6.72
C VAL A 365 34.31 -19.40 -8.15
N PHE A 366 33.52 -18.37 -8.43
CA PHE A 366 33.12 -18.05 -9.79
C PHE A 366 34.27 -17.35 -10.54
N ARG A 367 34.60 -17.85 -11.72
CA ARG A 367 35.72 -17.34 -12.54
C ARG A 367 35.27 -16.15 -13.38
N SER A 368 35.99 -15.00 -13.28
CA SER A 368 35.84 -13.91 -14.24
C SER A 368 36.49 -14.32 -15.57
N ASN A 369 35.70 -14.93 -16.43
CA ASN A 369 36.16 -15.39 -17.74
C ASN A 369 36.50 -14.19 -18.65
N LYS A 370 37.74 -13.70 -18.59
CA LYS A 370 38.29 -12.74 -19.57
C LYS A 370 39.09 -13.40 -20.69
N SER A 371 39.41 -14.70 -20.63
CA SER A 371 40.32 -15.30 -21.63
C SER A 371 40.21 -16.82 -21.90
N LEU A 372 39.21 -17.55 -21.40
CA LEU A 372 39.12 -19.01 -21.62
C LEU A 372 37.82 -19.36 -22.38
N ASN A 373 37.85 -19.22 -23.71
CA ASN A 373 37.45 -20.25 -24.68
C ASN A 373 37.30 -19.69 -26.12
N PRO A 374 38.10 -20.16 -27.09
CA PRO A 374 37.92 -19.88 -28.52
C PRO A 374 36.78 -20.67 -29.21
N ASN A 375 36.09 -21.57 -28.50
CA ASN A 375 34.95 -22.32 -29.03
C ASN A 375 33.62 -21.62 -28.72
N ARG A 376 33.29 -20.66 -29.58
CA ARG A 376 32.21 -19.67 -29.49
C ARG A 376 30.76 -20.22 -29.50
N TYR A 377 30.54 -21.54 -29.37
CA TYR A 377 29.25 -22.19 -29.66
C TYR A 377 28.77 -23.24 -28.64
N GLN A 378 29.50 -23.49 -27.54
CA GLN A 378 29.05 -24.41 -26.49
C GLN A 378 28.53 -23.65 -25.26
N LEU A 379 27.47 -24.16 -24.63
CA LEU A 379 26.92 -23.62 -23.38
C LEU A 379 27.94 -23.82 -22.25
N PRO A 380 28.19 -22.82 -21.39
CA PRO A 380 29.18 -22.92 -20.33
C PRO A 380 28.70 -23.91 -19.27
N THR A 381 29.59 -24.82 -18.86
CA THR A 381 29.27 -25.83 -17.84
C THR A 381 29.52 -25.30 -16.43
N ALA A 382 28.96 -25.96 -15.40
CA ALA A 382 29.20 -25.60 -14.00
C ALA A 382 30.70 -25.61 -13.63
N GLU A 383 31.47 -26.52 -14.22
CA GLU A 383 32.93 -26.64 -14.04
C GLU A 383 33.72 -25.51 -14.72
N GLU A 384 33.18 -24.93 -15.79
CA GLU A 384 33.80 -23.79 -16.48
C GLU A 384 33.53 -22.47 -15.76
N ILE A 385 32.35 -22.32 -15.16
CA ILE A 385 31.90 -21.09 -14.50
C ILE A 385 32.38 -21.02 -13.05
N ALA A 386 32.43 -22.15 -12.35
CA ALA A 386 32.83 -22.23 -10.95
C ALA A 386 33.89 -23.31 -10.69
N VAL A 387 34.79 -23.01 -9.77
CA VAL A 387 35.74 -23.98 -9.21
C VAL A 387 35.36 -24.24 -7.77
N VAL A 388 35.11 -25.49 -7.43
CA VAL A 388 34.96 -25.95 -6.05
C VAL A 388 36.26 -26.63 -5.65
N PHE A 389 36.83 -26.22 -4.52
CA PHE A 389 38.05 -26.82 -3.99
C PHE A 389 38.00 -26.91 -2.46
N VAL A 390 38.83 -27.83 -1.94
CA VAL A 390 39.00 -28.10 -0.52
C VAL A 390 40.38 -27.59 -0.14
N GLY A 391 40.49 -26.63 0.78
CA GLY A 391 41.80 -26.08 1.16
C GLY A 391 41.74 -24.93 2.16
N ASP A 392 42.89 -24.65 2.77
CA ASP A 392 43.09 -23.56 3.72
C ASP A 392 43.15 -22.19 2.99
N GLU A 393 43.00 -21.09 3.74
CA GLU A 393 42.84 -19.69 3.27
C GLU A 393 43.81 -19.23 2.15
N ASP A 394 44.98 -19.86 2.02
CA ASP A 394 46.07 -19.42 1.14
C ASP A 394 46.10 -20.07 -0.26
N GLU A 395 45.31 -21.13 -0.53
CA GLU A 395 45.28 -21.82 -1.83
C GLU A 395 44.12 -21.36 -2.72
N ASN A 396 44.03 -20.06 -3.03
CA ASN A 396 42.96 -19.54 -3.87
C ASN A 396 43.34 -19.50 -5.37
N PRO A 397 42.60 -20.20 -6.27
CA PRO A 397 42.94 -20.29 -7.69
C PRO A 397 42.58 -19.01 -8.45
N GLY A 398 43.47 -18.01 -8.43
CA GLY A 398 43.49 -16.90 -9.39
C GLY A 398 42.70 -15.63 -9.03
N LYS A 399 42.57 -14.72 -10.02
CA LYS A 399 41.89 -13.42 -9.87
C LYS A 399 40.38 -13.60 -9.67
N ARG A 400 39.91 -13.25 -8.47
CA ARG A 400 38.55 -13.42 -7.95
C ARG A 400 37.51 -12.61 -8.73
N ALA A 401 36.34 -13.21 -9.01
CA ALA A 401 35.09 -12.48 -9.22
C ALA A 401 34.22 -12.57 -7.97
N ILE A 402 33.91 -13.79 -7.51
CA ILE A 402 32.99 -14.08 -6.41
C ILE A 402 33.40 -15.40 -5.74
N THR A 403 33.43 -15.45 -4.40
CA THR A 403 33.66 -16.66 -3.61
C THR A 403 32.47 -16.95 -2.69
N VAL A 404 31.99 -18.18 -2.69
CA VAL A 404 30.96 -18.68 -1.79
C VAL A 404 31.64 -19.59 -0.76
N TYR A 405 31.40 -19.28 0.51
CA TYR A 405 31.91 -20.05 1.66
C TYR A 405 30.86 -21.04 2.15
N GLN A 406 31.31 -22.14 2.74
CA GLN A 406 30.44 -23.17 3.31
C GLN A 406 29.56 -22.62 4.45
N ARG A 407 30.15 -21.85 5.37
CA ARG A 407 29.46 -21.26 6.53
C ARG A 407 29.54 -19.74 6.52
N SER A 408 28.61 -19.10 7.22
CA SER A 408 28.63 -17.64 7.40
C SER A 408 29.89 -17.21 8.12
N THR A 409 30.75 -16.47 7.43
CA THR A 409 31.93 -15.80 8.03
C THR A 409 31.56 -14.44 8.63
N GLY A 410 30.27 -14.09 8.66
CA GLY A 410 29.79 -12.76 9.02
C GLY A 410 30.09 -11.67 7.98
N THR A 411 30.65 -12.04 6.83
CA THR A 411 30.95 -11.11 5.73
C THR A 411 30.22 -11.52 4.45
N PHE A 412 29.52 -10.57 3.83
CA PHE A 412 28.89 -10.77 2.53
C PHE A 412 29.88 -10.43 1.42
N GLN A 413 29.82 -11.20 0.33
CA GLN A 413 30.57 -10.88 -0.88
C GLN A 413 29.78 -9.90 -1.74
N TYR A 414 30.38 -8.75 -2.02
CA TYR A 414 29.77 -7.71 -2.85
C TYR A 414 30.12 -7.93 -4.32
N LEU A 415 29.08 -8.05 -5.13
CA LEU A 415 29.12 -8.06 -6.58
C LEU A 415 28.97 -6.63 -7.08
N LEU A 416 29.73 -6.27 -8.12
CA LEU A 416 29.51 -4.98 -8.78
C LEU A 416 28.27 -5.08 -9.66
N ASP A 417 27.49 -3.99 -9.73
CA ASP A 417 26.33 -3.89 -10.63
C ASP A 417 26.71 -4.10 -12.11
N THR A 418 27.99 -3.90 -12.45
CA THR A 418 28.57 -4.08 -13.79
C THR A 418 29.05 -5.51 -14.07
N ASP A 419 29.10 -6.37 -13.05
CA ASP A 419 29.53 -7.76 -13.23
C ASP A 419 28.49 -8.54 -14.05
N LYS A 420 28.97 -9.35 -14.99
CA LYS A 420 28.11 -10.12 -15.91
C LYS A 420 27.33 -11.22 -15.20
N GLU A 421 27.79 -11.62 -14.02
CA GLU A 421 27.20 -12.65 -13.17
C GLU A 421 26.05 -12.12 -12.31
N THR A 422 25.90 -10.80 -12.18
CA THR A 422 24.92 -10.17 -11.29
C THR A 422 23.48 -10.46 -11.71
N ASP A 423 23.17 -10.28 -12.99
CA ASP A 423 21.84 -10.52 -13.53
C ASP A 423 21.42 -11.99 -13.50
N PRO A 424 22.23 -12.96 -13.95
CA PRO A 424 21.88 -14.37 -13.85
C PRO A 424 21.66 -14.83 -12.40
N LEU A 425 22.43 -14.30 -11.44
CA LEU A 425 22.27 -14.61 -10.02
C LEU A 425 21.02 -13.96 -9.39
N CYS A 426 20.64 -12.74 -9.80
CA CYS A 426 19.52 -12.01 -9.19
C CYS A 426 18.19 -12.19 -9.93
N TYR A 427 18.24 -12.56 -11.22
CA TYR A 427 17.09 -12.69 -12.10
C TYR A 427 17.09 -14.03 -12.88
N PRO A 428 17.11 -15.18 -12.19
CA PRO A 428 17.32 -16.49 -12.82
C PRO A 428 16.24 -16.89 -13.83
N LEU A 429 15.01 -16.36 -13.70
CA LEU A 429 13.92 -16.62 -14.64
C LEU A 429 13.89 -15.64 -15.81
N SER A 430 14.38 -14.41 -15.60
CA SER A 430 14.28 -13.32 -16.59
C SER A 430 15.53 -13.21 -17.46
N SER A 431 16.70 -13.47 -16.89
CA SER A 431 18.01 -13.43 -17.56
C SER A 431 18.42 -14.80 -18.11
N TRP A 432 17.46 -15.60 -18.60
CA TRP A 432 17.73 -16.98 -19.02
C TRP A 432 18.82 -17.10 -20.12
N MET A 433 18.96 -16.12 -21.02
CA MET A 433 20.06 -16.15 -22.01
C MET A 433 21.43 -15.88 -21.38
N GLU A 434 21.55 -14.86 -20.53
CA GLU A 434 22.83 -14.49 -19.88
C GLU A 434 23.36 -15.62 -18.99
N ASN A 435 22.44 -16.41 -18.42
CA ASN A 435 22.75 -17.65 -17.70
C ASN A 435 23.41 -18.73 -18.58
N MET A 436 23.21 -18.70 -19.90
CA MET A 436 23.47 -19.81 -20.83
C MET A 436 24.54 -19.52 -21.88
N ASP A 437 24.86 -18.26 -22.16
CA ASP A 437 25.82 -17.90 -23.20
C ASP A 437 27.08 -17.20 -22.67
N GLY A 438 27.09 -16.84 -21.37
CA GLY A 438 28.21 -16.13 -20.74
C GLY A 438 28.50 -14.75 -21.35
N THR A 439 27.60 -14.24 -22.22
CA THR A 439 27.71 -12.94 -22.86
C THR A 439 26.83 -11.92 -22.15
N SER A 440 27.48 -10.91 -21.56
CA SER A 440 26.79 -9.73 -21.06
C SER A 440 26.26 -8.89 -22.22
N ILE A 441 24.98 -8.52 -22.20
CA ILE A 441 24.55 -7.31 -22.89
C ILE A 441 25.18 -6.15 -22.11
N SER A 442 26.13 -5.44 -22.71
CA SER A 442 26.77 -4.29 -22.06
C SER A 442 25.69 -3.26 -21.68
N LYS A 443 25.43 -3.11 -20.37
CA LYS A 443 24.48 -2.12 -19.84
C LYS A 443 24.88 -0.66 -20.11
N ASP A 444 26.10 -0.43 -20.59
CA ASP A 444 26.64 0.89 -20.97
C ASP A 444 25.93 1.58 -22.15
N LYS A 445 24.85 1.02 -22.69
CA LYS A 445 24.05 1.67 -23.76
C LYS A 445 22.57 1.87 -23.43
N MET A 446 22.15 1.69 -22.17
CA MET A 446 20.92 2.32 -21.68
C MET A 446 21.28 3.65 -21.00
N VAL A 447 21.90 4.55 -21.76
CA VAL A 447 21.90 5.97 -21.39
C VAL A 447 20.47 6.44 -21.54
N MET A 448 19.91 6.85 -20.41
CA MET A 448 18.71 7.66 -20.31
C MET A 448 18.84 8.85 -21.26
N GLU A 449 18.06 8.87 -22.34
CA GLU A 449 17.69 10.13 -22.96
C GLU A 449 16.36 10.56 -22.33
N GLU A 450 16.41 11.72 -21.69
CA GLU A 450 15.29 12.41 -21.02
C GLU A 450 14.11 12.70 -21.96
#